data_AF-A0AA38WNB7-F1
#
_entry.id   AF-A0AA38WNB7-F1
#
_cell.length_a   1.000
_cell.length_b   1.000
_cell.length_c   1.000
_cell.angle_alpha   90.00
_cell.angle_beta   90.00
_cell.angle_gamma   90.00
#
_symmetry.space_group_name_H-M   'P 1'
#
loop_
_entity.id
_entity.type
_entity.pdbx_description
1 polymer ?
#
loop_
_entity_poly.entity_id
_entity_poly.type
_entity_poly.pdbx_seq_one_letter_code
_entity_poly.pdbx_strand_id
1 'polypeptide(L)'
;MLLIFSYCHYFHSLLKRAHVHPTTKIEEYRDCVLRIEDEAELTYSILNNMLRFITKLLQKSEKEQPKNLKKFLGKSRVYNGGVLEFYNNQALPFVETNNSWSLVLVTLTTIAVSLPNIAEVHVKKLLNSMRGGLEFVRHIEETIYAKDELVDARKTARRIWIEAEVYVKWLGIKIQYQARNGKLSRDILQWLQEEALKIEDSEKINDDSHVIAAKSMCRISETILCHFNERGNWPRGMELFDWISTMIKDLIWACFTNLPRVITLKCHHDAIEKRHESVHYAARLFGESKSILNNFEKSQFEETYIDTTRKTSNSGGNK
;
A
#
# COMPACT_ATOMS: atom_id res chain seq x y z
N MET A 1 11.44 14.88 31.01
CA MET A 1 11.21 13.48 30.58
C MET A 1 9.72 13.13 30.39
N LEU A 2 8.79 13.71 31.17
CA LEU A 2 7.35 13.40 31.13
C LEU A 2 6.61 13.72 29.81
N LEU A 3 7.07 14.73 29.04
CA LEU A 3 6.54 15.04 27.70
C LEU A 3 6.58 13.85 26.73
N ILE A 4 7.46 12.86 26.94
CA ILE A 4 7.67 11.74 26.01
C ILE A 4 6.55 10.69 26.09
N PHE A 5 5.95 10.48 27.28
CA PHE A 5 4.87 9.51 27.44
C PHE A 5 3.51 10.04 26.98
N SER A 6 3.24 11.34 27.11
CA SER A 6 1.97 11.95 26.71
C SER A 6 1.65 11.77 25.22
N TYR A 7 2.66 11.92 24.36
CA TYR A 7 2.53 11.76 22.89
C TYR A 7 2.10 10.36 22.48
N CYS A 8 2.85 9.38 22.97
CA CYS A 8 2.60 7.98 22.71
C CYS A 8 1.26 7.56 23.31
N HIS A 9 0.94 8.00 24.53
CA HIS A 9 -0.33 7.70 25.16
C HIS A 9 -1.53 8.40 24.48
N TYR A 10 -1.36 9.56 23.83
CA TYR A 10 -2.42 10.21 23.07
C TYR A 10 -2.69 9.52 21.72
N PHE A 11 -1.65 9.23 20.92
CA PHE A 11 -1.82 8.43 19.70
C PHE A 11 -2.33 7.02 20.00
N HIS A 12 -1.80 6.38 21.04
CA HIS A 12 -2.31 5.09 21.55
C HIS A 12 -3.73 5.22 22.15
N SER A 13 -4.15 6.39 22.65
CA SER A 13 -5.54 6.63 23.07
C SER A 13 -6.48 6.91 21.90
N LEU A 14 -5.99 7.47 20.79
CA LEU A 14 -6.75 7.62 19.54
C LEU A 14 -6.95 6.23 18.91
N LEU A 15 -5.90 5.40 18.88
CA LEU A 15 -5.98 4.00 18.46
C LEU A 15 -6.86 3.16 19.42
N LYS A 16 -6.72 3.33 20.74
CA LYS A 16 -7.63 2.69 21.72
C LYS A 16 -9.04 3.27 21.73
N ARG A 17 -9.29 4.48 21.25
CA ARG A 17 -10.66 4.99 21.05
C ARG A 17 -11.37 4.35 19.85
N ALA A 18 -10.65 3.66 18.97
CA ALA A 18 -11.24 2.70 18.04
C ALA A 18 -11.55 1.33 18.73
N HIS A 19 -11.02 1.05 19.92
CA HIS A 19 -11.21 -0.19 20.68
C HIS A 19 -11.32 0.02 22.22
N VAL A 20 -12.44 0.61 22.66
CA VAL A 20 -13.15 0.44 23.96
C VAL A 20 -12.41 0.61 25.32
N HIS A 21 -12.88 1.64 26.07
CA HIS A 21 -12.98 1.90 27.53
C HIS A 21 -11.85 1.66 28.60
N PRO A 22 -11.79 2.48 29.70
CA PRO A 22 -10.69 2.46 30.69
C PRO A 22 -11.07 2.36 32.19
N THR A 23 -10.10 1.98 33.04
CA THR A 23 -10.03 2.18 34.51
C THR A 23 -8.58 1.93 35.02
N THR A 24 -8.11 2.25 36.24
CA THR A 24 -8.14 3.47 37.12
C THR A 24 -7.11 3.30 38.25
N LYS A 25 -6.26 4.30 38.57
CA LYS A 25 -5.71 4.58 39.93
C LYS A 25 -4.98 5.94 39.97
N ILE A 26 -5.16 6.72 41.05
CA ILE A 26 -4.94 8.18 41.10
C ILE A 26 -4.03 8.65 42.26
N GLU A 27 -3.70 7.78 43.22
CA GLU A 27 -3.29 8.24 44.57
C GLU A 27 -1.78 8.47 44.77
N GLU A 28 -0.92 8.07 43.83
CA GLU A 28 0.54 8.34 43.90
C GLU A 28 0.92 9.75 43.38
N TYR A 29 -0.03 10.55 42.90
CA TYR A 29 0.25 11.79 42.17
C TYR A 29 0.52 13.04 43.02
N ARG A 30 0.21 13.06 44.33
CA ARG A 30 0.18 14.32 45.11
C ARG A 30 1.55 14.94 45.38
N ASP A 31 2.57 14.15 45.73
CA ASP A 31 3.85 14.71 46.19
C ASP A 31 4.75 15.24 45.05
N CYS A 32 4.38 14.98 43.79
CA CYS A 32 5.04 15.62 42.64
C CYS A 32 4.50 17.04 42.33
N VAL A 33 3.28 17.39 42.76
CA VAL A 33 2.55 18.58 42.24
C VAL A 33 3.23 19.91 42.59
N LEU A 34 3.81 20.04 43.78
CA LEU A 34 4.29 21.33 44.29
C LEU A 34 5.65 21.80 43.73
N ARG A 35 6.36 20.96 42.97
CA ARG A 35 7.50 21.38 42.12
C ARG A 35 7.13 21.52 40.66
N ILE A 36 5.88 21.25 40.33
CA ILE A 36 5.41 21.09 38.96
C ILE A 36 4.61 22.29 38.47
N GLU A 37 4.08 23.20 39.30
CA GLU A 37 3.12 24.22 38.82
C GLU A 37 3.66 25.15 37.70
N ASP A 38 4.81 25.81 37.85
CA ASP A 38 5.41 26.60 36.75
C ASP A 38 5.84 25.72 35.54
N GLU A 39 6.43 24.55 35.80
CA GLU A 39 6.80 23.60 34.74
C GLU A 39 5.57 22.98 34.04
N ALA A 40 4.41 22.93 34.71
CA ALA A 40 3.15 22.39 34.23
C ALA A 40 2.33 23.42 33.47
N GLU A 41 2.31 24.69 33.86
CA GLU A 41 1.75 25.72 33.00
C GLU A 41 2.56 25.81 31.69
N LEU A 42 3.89 25.77 31.79
CA LEU A 42 4.76 25.71 30.62
C LEU A 42 4.50 24.44 29.79
N THR A 43 4.48 23.26 30.42
CA THR A 43 4.21 21.97 29.77
C THR A 43 2.81 21.90 29.17
N TYR A 44 1.78 22.42 29.85
CA TYR A 44 0.40 22.45 29.38
C TYR A 44 0.22 23.40 28.20
N SER A 45 0.80 24.60 28.27
CA SER A 45 0.83 25.56 27.15
C SER A 45 1.53 24.96 25.93
N ILE A 46 2.71 24.35 26.13
CA ILE A 46 3.47 23.62 25.11
C ILE A 46 2.64 22.48 24.50
N LEU A 47 2.02 21.63 25.32
CA LEU A 47 1.14 20.54 24.87
C LEU A 47 -0.08 21.05 24.10
N ASN A 48 -0.74 22.11 24.56
CA ASN A 48 -1.90 22.71 23.88
C ASN A 48 -1.52 23.32 22.52
N ASN A 49 -0.36 23.96 22.43
CA ASN A 49 0.14 24.52 21.17
C ASN A 49 0.49 23.40 20.17
N MET A 50 1.12 22.31 20.64
CA MET A 50 1.44 21.17 19.79
C MET A 50 0.21 20.34 19.40
N LEU A 51 -0.78 20.18 20.28
CA LEU A 51 -2.08 19.60 19.95
C LEU A 51 -2.76 20.41 18.84
N ARG A 52 -2.84 21.74 19.00
CA ARG A 52 -3.40 22.66 18.00
C ARG A 52 -2.67 22.59 16.66
N PHE A 53 -1.34 22.41 16.68
CA PHE A 53 -0.53 22.19 15.48
C PHE A 53 -0.88 20.87 14.79
N ILE A 54 -0.91 19.76 15.52
CA ILE A 54 -1.28 18.43 14.98
C ILE A 54 -2.71 18.44 14.45
N THR A 55 -3.67 19.04 15.16
CA THR A 55 -5.07 19.16 14.69
C THR A 55 -5.16 19.95 13.38
N LYS A 56 -4.45 21.08 13.25
CA LYS A 56 -4.39 21.84 11.99
C LYS A 56 -3.78 21.02 10.84
N LEU A 57 -2.72 20.26 11.13
CA LEU A 57 -2.05 19.41 10.15
C LEU A 57 -2.93 18.23 9.68
N LEU A 58 -3.67 17.61 10.61
CA LEU A 58 -4.68 16.60 10.30
C LEU A 58 -5.81 17.18 9.43
N GLN A 59 -6.36 18.34 9.79
CA GLN A 59 -7.39 19.01 8.99
C GLN A 59 -6.90 19.43 7.58
N LYS A 60 -5.59 19.66 7.40
CA LYS A 60 -4.99 19.92 6.09
C LYS A 60 -4.84 18.63 5.29
N SER A 61 -4.17 17.62 5.85
CA SER A 61 -3.91 16.33 5.18
C SER A 61 -5.20 15.56 4.84
N GLU A 62 -6.26 15.69 5.65
CA GLU A 62 -7.59 15.16 5.32
C GLU A 62 -8.25 15.80 4.08
N LYS A 63 -7.82 17.01 3.68
CA LYS A 63 -8.27 17.66 2.42
C LYS A 63 -7.38 17.26 1.23
N GLU A 64 -6.15 16.84 1.49
CA GLU A 64 -5.14 16.45 0.50
C GLU A 64 -5.21 14.95 0.11
N GLN A 65 -6.17 14.20 0.67
CA GLN A 65 -6.39 12.77 0.40
C GLN A 65 -6.42 12.43 -1.10
N PRO A 66 -5.74 11.34 -1.54
CA PRO A 66 -5.65 10.98 -2.95
C PRO A 66 -6.96 10.39 -3.49
N LYS A 67 -7.80 11.29 -4.01
CA LYS A 67 -9.16 11.00 -4.54
C LYS A 67 -9.19 9.88 -5.58
N ASN A 68 -8.17 9.81 -6.45
CA ASN A 68 -8.06 8.78 -7.48
C ASN A 68 -7.81 7.40 -6.87
N LEU A 69 -6.81 7.27 -5.98
CA LEU A 69 -6.52 6.04 -5.25
C LEU A 69 -7.75 5.56 -4.47
N LYS A 70 -8.40 6.45 -3.71
CA LYS A 70 -9.64 6.12 -2.97
C LYS A 70 -10.74 5.59 -3.90
N LYS A 71 -10.97 6.22 -5.05
CA LYS A 71 -11.97 5.79 -6.04
C LYS A 71 -11.60 4.46 -6.71
N PHE A 72 -10.32 4.18 -6.85
CA PHE A 72 -9.80 2.95 -7.45
C PHE A 72 -9.91 1.74 -6.50
N LEU A 73 -9.48 1.91 -5.24
CA LEU A 73 -9.61 0.92 -4.17
C LEU A 73 -11.07 0.66 -3.79
N GLY A 74 -11.92 1.69 -3.81
CA GLY A 74 -13.36 1.58 -3.55
C GLY A 74 -13.69 1.29 -2.07
N LYS A 75 -14.77 0.55 -1.84
CA LYS A 75 -14.91 -0.27 -0.62
C LYS A 75 -13.98 -1.47 -0.78
N SER A 76 -13.27 -1.86 0.27
CA SER A 76 -12.62 -3.17 0.26
C SER A 76 -13.71 -4.22 0.06
N ARG A 77 -13.50 -5.22 -0.80
CA ARG A 77 -14.12 -6.51 -0.51
C ARG A 77 -13.49 -6.95 0.80
N VAL A 78 -14.28 -7.42 1.75
CA VAL A 78 -13.67 -8.09 2.90
C VAL A 78 -12.94 -9.32 2.36
N TYR A 79 -11.90 -9.70 3.09
CA TYR A 79 -10.92 -10.71 2.72
C TYR A 79 -11.53 -12.13 2.78
N ASN A 80 -12.53 -12.37 1.96
CA ASN A 80 -13.24 -13.63 1.82
C ASN A 80 -12.53 -14.47 0.76
N GLY A 81 -11.53 -15.23 1.19
CA GLY A 81 -10.92 -16.31 0.40
C GLY A 81 -10.06 -15.89 -0.80
N GLY A 82 -10.28 -14.75 -1.46
CA GLY A 82 -9.63 -14.39 -2.73
C GLY A 82 -8.09 -14.31 -2.69
N VAL A 83 -7.51 -14.18 -1.50
CA VAL A 83 -6.06 -14.27 -1.27
C VAL A 83 -5.69 -15.62 -0.65
N LEU A 84 -6.53 -16.25 0.18
CA LEU A 84 -6.21 -17.54 0.80
C LEU A 84 -6.39 -18.74 -0.15
N GLU A 85 -7.42 -18.76 -1.00
CA GLU A 85 -7.59 -19.75 -2.08
C GLU A 85 -6.51 -19.60 -3.17
N PHE A 86 -6.02 -18.37 -3.36
CA PHE A 86 -4.93 -18.02 -4.28
C PHE A 86 -3.53 -18.13 -3.62
N TYR A 87 -3.43 -18.38 -2.31
CA TYR A 87 -2.16 -18.64 -1.61
C TYR A 87 -2.03 -20.11 -1.22
N ASN A 88 -3.14 -20.83 -1.00
CA ASN A 88 -3.11 -22.24 -0.56
C ASN A 88 -3.01 -23.26 -1.71
N ASN A 89 -3.55 -22.98 -2.90
CA ASN A 89 -3.54 -23.96 -3.99
C ASN A 89 -2.36 -23.79 -4.97
N GLN A 90 -1.82 -22.58 -5.09
CA GLN A 90 -0.57 -22.23 -5.76
C GLN A 90 -0.11 -20.92 -5.11
N ALA A 91 0.85 -20.97 -4.19
CA ALA A 91 1.38 -19.76 -3.58
C ALA A 91 1.87 -18.80 -4.68
N LEU A 92 1.28 -17.60 -4.78
CA LEU A 92 1.85 -16.55 -5.63
C LEU A 92 3.30 -16.31 -5.17
N PRO A 93 4.32 -16.57 -6.00
CA PRO A 93 5.74 -16.45 -5.62
C PRO A 93 6.18 -14.98 -5.58
N PHE A 94 5.26 -14.10 -5.19
CA PHE A 94 5.45 -12.67 -5.05
C PHE A 94 5.79 -12.25 -3.62
N VAL A 95 5.10 -12.85 -2.65
CA VAL A 95 5.21 -12.46 -1.24
C VAL A 95 6.29 -13.28 -0.53
N GLU A 96 6.58 -14.49 -1.00
CA GLU A 96 7.78 -15.22 -0.62
C GLU A 96 8.95 -14.84 -1.56
N THR A 97 10.10 -14.50 -0.96
CA THR A 97 11.38 -14.05 -1.56
C THR A 97 11.45 -12.58 -2.06
N ASN A 98 12.11 -11.73 -1.25
CA ASN A 98 12.87 -10.51 -1.63
C ASN A 98 12.26 -9.45 -2.57
N ASN A 99 10.95 -9.43 -2.83
CA ASN A 99 10.36 -8.45 -3.73
C ASN A 99 9.83 -7.20 -3.01
N SER A 100 10.31 -6.02 -3.42
CA SER A 100 9.73 -4.73 -3.04
C SER A 100 8.30 -4.60 -3.59
N TRP A 101 7.33 -4.32 -2.74
CA TRP A 101 5.93 -4.01 -3.09
C TRP A 101 5.82 -2.91 -4.15
N SER A 102 6.67 -1.87 -4.06
CA SER A 102 6.74 -0.84 -5.09
C SER A 102 7.12 -1.43 -6.46
N LEU A 103 8.10 -2.33 -6.53
CA LEU A 103 8.52 -2.97 -7.77
C LEU A 103 7.41 -3.86 -8.35
N VAL A 104 6.74 -4.66 -7.51
CA VAL A 104 5.57 -5.48 -7.92
C VAL A 104 4.51 -4.64 -8.62
N LEU A 105 4.11 -3.56 -7.97
CA LEU A 105 3.03 -2.69 -8.40
C LEU A 105 3.38 -1.93 -9.68
N VAL A 106 4.64 -1.48 -9.81
CA VAL A 106 5.14 -0.83 -11.02
C VAL A 106 5.17 -1.81 -12.19
N THR A 107 5.65 -3.04 -12.00
CA THR A 107 5.70 -4.05 -13.06
C THR A 107 4.30 -4.49 -13.49
N LEU A 108 3.39 -4.77 -12.54
CA LEU A 108 1.97 -5.06 -12.86
C LEU A 108 1.29 -3.91 -13.60
N THR A 109 1.53 -2.66 -13.18
CA THR A 109 0.97 -1.49 -13.88
C THR A 109 1.56 -1.36 -15.28
N THR A 110 2.85 -1.62 -15.44
CA THR A 110 3.53 -1.61 -16.75
C THR A 110 2.89 -2.64 -17.69
N ILE A 111 2.66 -3.88 -17.22
CA ILE A 111 1.97 -4.91 -18.00
C ILE A 111 0.56 -4.43 -18.39
N ALA A 112 -0.25 -3.95 -17.43
CA ALA A 112 -1.60 -3.45 -17.70
C ALA A 112 -1.63 -2.30 -18.73
N VAL A 113 -0.68 -1.36 -18.67
CA VAL A 113 -0.52 -0.25 -19.61
C VAL A 113 -0.02 -0.70 -21.00
N SER A 114 0.63 -1.87 -21.07
CA SER A 114 1.08 -2.51 -22.31
C SER A 114 -0.02 -3.27 -23.05
N LEU A 115 -1.16 -3.56 -22.41
CA LEU A 115 -2.18 -4.44 -23.00
C LEU A 115 -2.84 -3.84 -24.26
N PRO A 116 -3.20 -4.68 -25.23
CA PRO A 116 -3.84 -4.25 -26.47
C PRO A 116 -5.30 -3.86 -26.22
N ASN A 117 -5.82 -2.95 -27.05
CA ASN A 117 -7.24 -2.53 -27.08
C ASN A 117 -7.79 -1.94 -25.77
N ILE A 118 -6.92 -1.46 -24.86
CA ILE A 118 -7.34 -0.71 -23.68
C ILE A 118 -7.58 0.75 -24.05
N ALA A 119 -8.79 1.27 -23.81
CA ALA A 119 -9.06 2.68 -24.05
C ALA A 119 -8.27 3.58 -23.08
N GLU A 120 -7.70 4.67 -23.61
CA GLU A 120 -6.75 5.55 -22.91
C GLU A 120 -7.27 6.07 -21.56
N VAL A 121 -8.59 6.23 -21.42
CA VAL A 121 -9.24 6.62 -20.17
C VAL A 121 -9.02 5.62 -19.03
N HIS A 122 -8.94 4.32 -19.31
CA HIS A 122 -8.66 3.29 -18.29
C HIS A 122 -7.19 3.33 -17.87
N VAL A 123 -6.27 3.44 -18.84
CA VAL A 123 -4.83 3.64 -18.61
C VAL A 123 -4.57 4.88 -17.74
N LYS A 124 -5.10 6.04 -18.14
CA LYS A 124 -4.99 7.29 -17.38
C LYS A 124 -5.57 7.17 -15.96
N LYS A 125 -6.70 6.48 -15.79
CA LYS A 125 -7.31 6.25 -14.48
C LYS A 125 -6.45 5.35 -13.58
N LEU A 126 -5.83 4.29 -14.13
CA LEU A 126 -4.92 3.43 -13.38
C LEU A 126 -3.66 4.21 -12.97
N LEU A 127 -2.96 4.87 -13.90
CA LEU A 127 -1.75 5.65 -13.60
C LEU A 127 -2.01 6.74 -12.52
N ASN A 128 -3.08 7.51 -12.66
CA ASN A 128 -3.49 8.52 -11.68
C ASN A 128 -3.82 7.96 -10.29
N SER A 129 -4.17 6.68 -10.18
CA SER A 129 -4.42 5.99 -8.92
C SER A 129 -3.12 5.45 -8.33
N MET A 130 -2.27 4.89 -9.18
CA MET A 130 -0.96 4.34 -8.82
C MET A 130 0.02 5.39 -8.32
N ARG A 131 -0.02 6.63 -8.84
CA ARG A 131 0.77 7.75 -8.29
C ARG A 131 0.61 7.90 -6.77
N GLY A 132 -0.64 7.86 -6.28
CA GLY A 132 -0.91 7.93 -4.84
C GLY A 132 -0.67 6.60 -4.11
N GLY A 133 -0.94 5.47 -4.76
CA GLY A 133 -0.70 4.14 -4.18
C GLY A 133 0.78 3.89 -3.88
N LEU A 134 1.66 4.21 -4.83
CA LEU A 134 3.10 4.05 -4.70
C LEU A 134 3.71 5.02 -3.68
N GLU A 135 3.14 6.21 -3.46
CA GLU A 135 3.58 7.11 -2.38
C GLU A 135 3.39 6.46 -1.00
N PHE A 136 2.20 5.90 -0.73
CA PHE A 136 1.94 5.14 0.51
C PHE A 136 2.81 3.88 0.62
N VAL A 137 2.91 3.09 -0.44
CA VAL A 137 3.67 1.82 -0.42
C VAL A 137 5.15 2.08 -0.12
N ARG A 138 5.76 3.04 -0.82
CA ARG A 138 7.13 3.50 -0.55
C ARG A 138 7.33 3.86 0.93
N HIS A 139 6.40 4.61 1.49
CA HIS A 139 6.46 5.07 2.87
C HIS A 139 6.36 3.94 3.90
N ILE A 140 5.57 2.91 3.60
CA ILE A 140 5.47 1.71 4.43
C ILE A 140 6.77 0.91 4.34
N GLU A 141 7.28 0.68 3.12
CA GLU A 141 8.53 -0.06 2.90
C GLU A 141 9.74 0.64 3.54
N GLU A 142 9.88 1.96 3.39
CA GLU A 142 10.94 2.77 4.01
C GLU A 142 10.92 2.72 5.55
N THR A 143 9.76 2.41 6.16
CA THR A 143 9.61 2.40 7.62
C THR A 143 9.72 0.99 8.22
N ILE A 144 9.25 -0.05 7.52
CA ILE A 144 9.28 -1.43 8.00
C ILE A 144 10.52 -2.18 7.52
N TYR A 145 10.89 -2.01 6.25
CA TYR A 145 12.01 -2.68 5.60
C TYR A 145 13.16 -1.67 5.38
N ALA A 146 13.59 -1.04 6.46
CA ALA A 146 14.66 -0.02 6.45
C ALA A 146 16.06 -0.61 6.21
N LYS A 147 16.25 -1.92 6.38
CA LYS A 147 17.52 -2.62 6.11
C LYS A 147 17.76 -2.78 4.60
N ASP A 148 19.03 -2.90 4.20
CA ASP A 148 19.50 -2.60 2.84
C ASP A 148 18.98 -3.52 1.72
N GLU A 149 18.58 -4.75 2.03
CA GLU A 149 18.24 -5.81 1.06
C GLU A 149 17.20 -5.42 -0.01
N LEU A 150 16.33 -4.44 0.26
CA LEU A 150 15.31 -3.95 -0.68
C LEU A 150 15.55 -2.50 -1.15
N VAL A 151 16.70 -1.89 -0.85
CA VAL A 151 17.00 -0.51 -1.24
C VAL A 151 17.04 -0.36 -2.77
N ASP A 152 17.75 -1.23 -3.47
CA ASP A 152 17.93 -1.10 -4.93
C ASP A 152 16.68 -1.52 -5.71
N ALA A 153 15.89 -2.47 -5.21
CA ALA A 153 14.56 -2.75 -5.73
C ALA A 153 13.62 -1.53 -5.64
N ARG A 154 13.67 -0.77 -4.54
CA ARG A 154 12.90 0.47 -4.38
C ARG A 154 13.40 1.62 -5.25
N LYS A 155 14.72 1.77 -5.43
CA LYS A 155 15.30 2.74 -6.38
C LYS A 155 14.88 2.40 -7.81
N THR A 156 14.99 1.13 -8.18
CA THR A 156 14.55 0.58 -9.47
C THR A 156 13.08 0.89 -9.71
N ALA A 157 12.20 0.54 -8.78
CA ALA A 157 10.76 0.82 -8.89
C ALA A 157 10.46 2.30 -9.18
N ARG A 158 11.16 3.26 -8.55
CA ARG A 158 11.00 4.70 -8.82
C ARG A 158 11.43 5.07 -10.24
N ARG A 159 12.56 4.56 -10.72
CA ARG A 159 13.05 4.80 -12.08
C ARG A 159 12.07 4.26 -13.13
N ILE A 160 11.66 3.00 -12.98
CA ILE A 160 10.71 2.35 -13.90
C ILE A 160 9.33 3.03 -13.85
N TRP A 161 8.88 3.48 -12.67
CA TRP A 161 7.64 4.22 -12.54
C TRP A 161 7.63 5.50 -13.38
N ILE A 162 8.72 6.29 -13.33
CA ILE A 162 8.83 7.51 -14.14
C ILE A 162 8.78 7.19 -15.64
N GLU A 163 9.44 6.12 -16.08
CA GLU A 163 9.38 5.67 -17.48
C GLU A 163 7.97 5.23 -17.89
N ALA A 164 7.28 4.46 -17.05
CA ALA A 164 5.94 3.96 -17.33
C ALA A 164 4.87 5.07 -17.29
N GLU A 165 4.94 5.98 -16.31
CA GLU A 165 3.96 7.06 -16.11
C GLU A 165 4.13 8.21 -17.12
N VAL A 166 5.37 8.68 -17.34
CA VAL A 166 5.63 9.90 -18.14
C VAL A 166 5.88 9.58 -19.60
N TYR A 167 6.66 8.53 -19.88
CA TYR A 167 7.13 8.23 -21.24
C TYR A 167 6.39 7.05 -21.89
N VAL A 168 5.57 6.33 -21.13
CA VAL A 168 4.92 5.07 -21.54
C VAL A 168 5.97 4.09 -22.09
N LYS A 169 7.02 3.91 -21.28
CA LYS A 169 8.17 3.05 -21.55
C LYS A 169 8.47 2.12 -20.38
N TRP A 170 9.23 1.07 -20.67
CA TRP A 170 9.85 0.20 -19.67
C TRP A 170 11.28 -0.12 -20.14
N LEU A 171 12.29 0.24 -19.36
CA LEU A 171 13.72 0.10 -19.73
C LEU A 171 14.02 0.69 -21.13
N GLY A 172 13.49 1.88 -21.40
CA GLY A 172 13.57 2.55 -22.70
C GLY A 172 12.61 2.02 -23.80
N ILE A 173 12.07 0.82 -23.65
CA ILE A 173 11.20 0.14 -24.64
C ILE A 173 9.80 0.78 -24.65
N LYS A 174 9.28 1.15 -25.83
CA LYS A 174 7.94 1.75 -26.00
C LYS A 174 6.84 0.69 -25.96
N ILE A 175 6.18 0.52 -24.82
CA ILE A 175 5.21 -0.56 -24.58
C ILE A 175 3.90 -0.42 -25.39
N GLN A 176 3.29 0.77 -25.43
CA GLN A 176 2.01 0.96 -26.14
C GLN A 176 2.08 0.87 -27.67
N TYR A 177 3.28 0.97 -28.27
CA TYR A 177 3.42 0.83 -29.71
C TYR A 177 3.17 -0.61 -30.15
N GLN A 178 3.74 -1.58 -29.43
CA GLN A 178 3.55 -3.02 -29.71
C GLN A 178 2.09 -3.45 -29.53
N ALA A 179 1.41 -2.88 -28.54
CA ALA A 179 -0.01 -3.11 -28.24
C ALA A 179 -0.97 -2.75 -29.39
N ARG A 180 -0.58 -1.81 -30.27
CA ARG A 180 -1.41 -1.33 -31.38
C ARG A 180 -1.34 -2.20 -32.64
N ASN A 181 -0.38 -3.12 -32.71
CA ASN A 181 -0.15 -3.97 -33.89
C ASN A 181 -1.05 -5.22 -33.93
N GLY A 182 -2.29 -5.13 -33.43
CA GLY A 182 -3.28 -6.22 -33.46
C GLY A 182 -2.98 -7.44 -32.57
N LYS A 183 -1.90 -7.41 -31.78
CA LYS A 183 -1.48 -8.50 -30.88
C LYS A 183 -2.55 -8.83 -29.83
N LEU A 184 -2.59 -10.09 -29.41
CA LEU A 184 -3.41 -10.55 -28.27
C LEU A 184 -2.74 -10.22 -26.93
N SER A 185 -3.52 -10.27 -25.84
CA SER A 185 -3.03 -10.04 -24.48
C SER A 185 -1.85 -10.95 -24.12
N ARG A 186 -1.92 -12.22 -24.56
CA ARG A 186 -0.89 -13.24 -24.39
C ARG A 186 0.41 -12.85 -25.10
N ASP A 187 0.34 -12.47 -26.37
CA ASP A 187 1.51 -12.15 -27.19
C ASP A 187 2.29 -10.95 -26.65
N ILE A 188 1.58 -9.97 -26.08
CA ILE A 188 2.21 -8.83 -25.39
C ILE A 188 2.93 -9.28 -24.12
N LEU A 189 2.34 -10.19 -23.35
CA LEU A 189 2.92 -10.69 -22.10
C LEU A 189 4.14 -11.58 -22.36
N GLN A 190 4.08 -12.46 -23.37
CA GLN A 190 5.22 -13.26 -23.83
C GLN A 190 6.33 -12.35 -24.37
N TRP A 191 5.98 -11.33 -25.17
CA TRP A 191 6.95 -10.35 -25.64
C TRP A 191 7.64 -9.57 -24.50
N LEU A 192 6.90 -9.13 -23.48
CA LEU A 192 7.49 -8.48 -22.29
C LEU A 192 8.44 -9.43 -21.52
N GLN A 193 8.09 -10.72 -21.43
CA GLN A 193 8.96 -11.74 -20.84
C GLN A 193 10.23 -11.95 -21.69
N GLU A 194 10.11 -12.04 -23.01
CA GLU A 194 11.25 -12.19 -23.94
C GLU A 194 12.20 -10.98 -23.89
N GLU A 195 11.70 -9.74 -23.87
CA GLU A 195 12.55 -8.56 -23.72
C GLU A 195 13.22 -8.51 -22.34
N ALA A 196 12.56 -9.03 -21.29
CA ALA A 196 13.16 -9.13 -19.96
C ALA A 196 14.27 -10.18 -19.89
N LEU A 197 14.07 -11.38 -20.47
CA LEU A 197 15.09 -12.42 -20.55
C LEU A 197 16.33 -11.94 -21.32
N LYS A 198 16.15 -11.24 -22.46
CA LYS A 198 17.26 -10.61 -23.20
C LYS A 198 18.09 -9.63 -22.37
N ILE A 199 17.52 -9.03 -21.34
CA ILE A 199 18.20 -8.10 -20.43
C ILE A 199 18.90 -8.86 -19.30
N GLU A 200 18.26 -9.91 -18.77
CA GLU A 200 18.82 -10.80 -17.74
C GLU A 200 20.03 -11.60 -18.23
N ASP A 201 19.98 -12.12 -19.46
CA ASP A 201 21.07 -12.85 -20.12
C ASP A 201 22.17 -11.94 -20.70
N SER A 202 22.06 -10.61 -20.56
CA SER A 202 22.99 -9.67 -21.21
C SER A 202 24.21 -9.36 -20.37
N GLU A 203 25.34 -10.01 -20.67
CA GLU A 203 26.67 -9.65 -20.14
C GLU A 203 27.06 -8.17 -20.37
N LYS A 204 26.38 -7.47 -21.28
CA LYS A 204 26.63 -6.05 -21.62
C LYS A 204 25.87 -5.06 -20.74
N ILE A 205 24.85 -5.50 -19.98
CA ILE A 205 24.02 -4.61 -19.15
C ILE A 205 24.56 -4.62 -17.72
N ASN A 206 25.55 -3.75 -17.47
CA ASN A 206 26.14 -3.52 -16.15
C ASN A 206 25.32 -2.53 -15.29
N ASP A 207 23.99 -2.62 -15.33
CA ASP A 207 23.07 -1.80 -14.54
C ASP A 207 22.13 -2.72 -13.75
N ASP A 208 22.43 -2.90 -12.47
CA ASP A 208 21.65 -3.74 -11.55
C ASP A 208 20.16 -3.38 -11.54
N SER A 209 19.80 -2.12 -11.77
CA SER A 209 18.38 -1.72 -11.84
C SER A 209 17.67 -2.29 -13.06
N HIS A 210 18.37 -2.45 -14.20
CA HIS A 210 17.80 -3.12 -15.37
C HIS A 210 17.59 -4.61 -15.09
N VAL A 211 18.58 -5.28 -14.50
CA VAL A 211 18.49 -6.71 -14.16
C VAL A 211 17.40 -6.98 -13.11
N ILE A 212 17.26 -6.13 -12.09
CA ILE A 212 16.18 -6.22 -11.09
C ILE A 212 14.81 -6.00 -11.72
N ALA A 213 14.66 -5.02 -12.62
CA ALA A 213 13.41 -4.76 -13.33
C ALA A 213 13.05 -5.90 -14.30
N ALA A 214 14.04 -6.46 -15.00
CA ALA A 214 13.88 -7.61 -15.87
C ALA A 214 13.43 -8.85 -15.09
N LYS A 215 14.15 -9.23 -14.03
CA LYS A 215 13.78 -10.36 -13.13
C LYS A 215 12.37 -10.23 -12.57
N SER A 216 11.95 -9.01 -12.21
CA SER A 216 10.57 -8.74 -11.83
C SER A 216 9.61 -9.03 -12.99
N MET A 217 9.84 -8.45 -14.17
CA MET A 217 9.00 -8.65 -15.37
C MET A 217 8.90 -10.12 -15.79
N CYS A 218 10.01 -10.87 -15.78
CA CYS A 218 10.06 -12.31 -16.01
C CYS A 218 9.10 -13.05 -15.07
N ARG A 219 9.30 -12.90 -13.75
CA ARG A 219 8.52 -13.60 -12.71
C ARG A 219 7.03 -13.24 -12.74
N ILE A 220 6.68 -11.97 -12.95
CA ILE A 220 5.26 -11.57 -13.06
C ILE A 220 4.65 -12.21 -14.31
N SER A 221 5.32 -12.05 -15.46
CA SER A 221 4.78 -12.49 -16.75
C SER A 221 4.59 -14.00 -16.78
N GLU A 222 5.57 -14.77 -16.28
CA GLU A 222 5.48 -16.21 -16.11
C GLU A 222 4.30 -16.63 -15.22
N THR A 223 4.16 -16.00 -14.04
CA THR A 223 3.05 -16.28 -13.10
C THR A 223 1.68 -16.08 -13.77
N ILE A 224 1.52 -14.98 -14.52
CA ILE A 224 0.27 -14.68 -15.24
C ILE A 224 0.08 -15.65 -16.42
N LEU A 225 1.13 -15.99 -17.16
CA LEU A 225 1.09 -16.95 -18.26
C LEU A 225 0.64 -18.34 -17.78
N CYS A 226 1.23 -18.86 -16.70
CA CYS A 226 0.84 -20.15 -16.12
C CYS A 226 -0.62 -20.16 -15.69
N HIS A 227 -1.07 -19.14 -14.93
CA HIS A 227 -2.44 -19.05 -14.45
C HIS A 227 -3.52 -19.15 -15.55
N PHE A 228 -3.29 -18.52 -16.71
CA PHE A 228 -4.24 -18.56 -17.82
C PHE A 228 -4.02 -19.74 -18.79
N ASN A 229 -2.81 -20.28 -18.88
CA ASN A 229 -2.55 -21.52 -19.63
C ASN A 229 -3.25 -22.72 -18.97
N GLU A 230 -3.18 -22.87 -17.65
CA GLU A 230 -3.86 -23.95 -16.91
C GLU A 230 -5.40 -23.91 -17.05
N ARG A 231 -5.96 -22.70 -17.21
CA ARG A 231 -7.40 -22.50 -17.41
C ARG A 231 -7.87 -22.73 -18.85
N GLY A 232 -6.95 -22.88 -19.81
CA GLY A 232 -7.25 -23.14 -21.23
C GLY A 232 -7.96 -22.01 -21.99
N ASN A 233 -8.40 -20.94 -21.33
CA ASN A 233 -9.10 -19.81 -21.94
C ASN A 233 -8.38 -18.49 -21.63
N TRP A 234 -7.79 -17.88 -22.66
CA TRP A 234 -7.01 -16.64 -22.52
C TRP A 234 -7.92 -15.39 -22.53
N PRO A 235 -7.84 -14.52 -21.51
CA PRO A 235 -8.67 -13.33 -21.42
C PRO A 235 -8.35 -12.30 -22.51
N ARG A 236 -9.39 -11.59 -22.94
CA ARG A 236 -9.27 -10.39 -23.80
C ARG A 236 -8.52 -9.28 -23.05
N GLY A 237 -8.00 -8.30 -23.80
CA GLY A 237 -7.19 -7.21 -23.22
C GLY A 237 -7.85 -6.54 -22.01
N MET A 238 -9.14 -6.16 -22.13
CA MET A 238 -9.89 -5.51 -21.04
C MET A 238 -10.12 -6.45 -19.83
N GLU A 239 -10.39 -7.73 -20.06
CA GLU A 239 -10.58 -8.72 -18.99
C GLU A 239 -9.29 -8.93 -18.20
N LEU A 240 -8.15 -9.05 -18.89
CA LEU A 240 -6.84 -9.14 -18.26
C LEU A 240 -6.46 -7.82 -17.55
N PHE A 241 -6.80 -6.67 -18.12
CA PHE A 241 -6.58 -5.36 -17.50
C PHE A 241 -7.36 -5.21 -16.18
N ASP A 242 -8.63 -5.63 -16.14
CA ASP A 242 -9.45 -5.56 -14.94
C ASP A 242 -9.00 -6.59 -13.88
N TRP A 243 -8.52 -7.76 -14.30
CA TRP A 243 -7.92 -8.76 -13.41
C TRP A 243 -6.60 -8.26 -12.79
N ILE A 244 -5.66 -7.73 -13.60
CA ILE A 244 -4.43 -7.09 -13.09
C ILE A 244 -4.76 -5.89 -12.20
N SER A 245 -5.72 -5.06 -12.60
CA SER A 245 -6.21 -3.93 -11.79
C SER A 245 -6.81 -4.37 -10.45
N THR A 246 -7.31 -5.61 -10.35
CA THR A 246 -7.81 -6.19 -9.10
C THR A 246 -6.64 -6.63 -8.22
N MET A 247 -5.68 -7.39 -8.76
CA MET A 247 -4.44 -7.75 -8.03
C MET A 247 -3.70 -6.53 -7.48
N ILE A 248 -3.61 -5.44 -8.27
CA ILE A 248 -3.01 -4.17 -7.83
C ILE A 248 -3.74 -3.60 -6.61
N LYS A 249 -5.07 -3.65 -6.55
CA LYS A 249 -5.84 -3.20 -5.37
C LYS A 249 -5.58 -4.08 -4.17
N ASP A 250 -5.59 -5.40 -4.36
CA ASP A 250 -5.43 -6.37 -3.28
C ASP A 250 -4.02 -6.27 -2.68
N LEU A 251 -3.00 -6.07 -3.51
CA LEU A 251 -1.64 -5.74 -3.06
C LEU A 251 -1.59 -4.42 -2.29
N ILE A 252 -2.20 -3.34 -2.78
CA ILE A 252 -2.25 -2.06 -2.05
C ILE A 252 -3.00 -2.21 -0.72
N TRP A 253 -4.10 -2.97 -0.66
CA TRP A 253 -4.81 -3.27 0.58
C TRP A 253 -3.95 -4.08 1.56
N ALA A 254 -3.24 -5.11 1.08
CA ALA A 254 -2.28 -5.86 1.88
C ALA A 254 -1.16 -4.96 2.43
N CYS A 255 -0.63 -4.03 1.62
CA CYS A 255 0.31 -3.01 2.08
C CYS A 255 -0.31 -2.14 3.18
N PHE A 256 -1.56 -1.69 3.00
CA PHE A 256 -2.24 -0.76 3.90
C PHE A 256 -2.51 -1.33 5.30
N THR A 257 -2.57 -2.66 5.45
CA THR A 257 -2.63 -3.31 6.78
C THR A 257 -1.47 -2.89 7.71
N ASN A 258 -0.35 -2.45 7.13
CA ASN A 258 0.83 -2.02 7.86
C ASN A 258 0.84 -0.52 8.21
N LEU A 259 -0.09 0.30 7.69
CA LEU A 259 -0.14 1.75 7.98
C LEU A 259 -0.23 2.08 9.48
N PRO A 260 -1.06 1.41 10.32
CA PRO A 260 -1.10 1.68 11.75
C PRO A 260 0.25 1.48 12.45
N ARG A 261 1.00 0.44 12.04
CA ARG A 261 2.36 0.16 12.54
C ARG A 261 3.36 1.24 12.09
N VAL A 262 3.29 1.68 10.83
CA VAL A 262 4.14 2.75 10.27
C VAL A 262 3.92 4.07 11.01
N ILE A 263 2.66 4.47 11.20
CA ILE A 263 2.29 5.70 11.94
C ILE A 263 2.83 5.62 13.37
N THR A 264 2.67 4.46 14.03
CA THR A 264 3.19 4.23 15.39
C THR A 264 4.71 4.38 15.44
N LEU A 265 5.46 3.68 14.57
CA LEU A 265 6.92 3.78 14.51
C LEU A 265 7.41 5.22 14.27
N LYS A 266 6.71 5.98 13.41
CA LYS A 266 7.04 7.39 13.15
C LYS A 266 6.73 8.31 14.34
N CYS A 267 5.69 8.05 15.13
CA CYS A 267 5.43 8.79 16.36
C CYS A 267 6.44 8.50 17.49
N HIS A 268 7.14 7.37 17.43
CA HIS A 268 8.01 6.86 18.50
C HIS A 268 9.53 7.05 18.25
N HIS A 269 9.94 7.84 17.24
CA HIS A 269 11.37 7.97 16.87
C HIS A 269 12.26 8.47 18.03
N ASP A 270 13.37 7.77 18.33
CA ASP A 270 14.19 8.01 19.53
C ASP A 270 14.85 9.41 19.60
N ALA A 271 15.50 9.85 18.52
CA ALA A 271 16.15 11.17 18.46
C ALA A 271 15.12 12.31 18.47
N ILE A 272 15.26 13.23 19.42
CA ILE A 272 14.29 14.33 19.66
C ILE A 272 14.22 15.27 18.45
N GLU A 273 15.34 15.62 17.81
CA GLU A 273 15.31 16.52 16.64
C GLU A 273 14.51 15.90 15.48
N LYS A 274 14.72 14.60 15.22
CA LYS A 274 14.00 13.85 14.17
C LYS A 274 12.54 13.58 14.52
N ARG A 275 12.19 13.60 15.81
CA ARG A 275 10.82 13.30 16.28
C ARG A 275 9.80 14.33 15.82
N HIS A 276 10.14 15.62 15.75
CA HIS A 276 9.19 16.64 15.29
C HIS A 276 8.76 16.40 13.83
N GLU A 277 9.73 16.24 12.94
CA GLU A 277 9.48 15.92 11.52
C GLU A 277 8.75 14.57 11.38
N SER A 278 9.14 13.57 12.16
CA SER A 278 8.54 12.24 12.12
C SER A 278 7.08 12.22 12.61
N VAL A 279 6.73 13.02 13.63
CA VAL A 279 5.33 13.22 14.08
C VAL A 279 4.52 14.03 13.07
N HIS A 280 5.08 15.09 12.48
CA HIS A 280 4.44 15.82 11.38
C HIS A 280 4.13 14.87 10.21
N TYR A 281 5.12 14.05 9.84
CA TYR A 281 5.00 13.05 8.79
C TYR A 281 3.93 11.98 9.12
N ALA A 282 3.90 11.46 10.35
CA ALA A 282 2.88 10.50 10.80
C ALA A 282 1.45 11.08 10.75
N ALA A 283 1.27 12.33 11.19
CA ALA A 283 -0.01 13.02 11.14
C ALA A 283 -0.48 13.26 9.69
N ARG A 284 0.43 13.63 8.78
CA ARG A 284 0.12 13.74 7.34
C ARG A 284 -0.36 12.39 6.77
N LEU A 285 0.41 11.33 6.99
CA LEU A 285 0.11 9.97 6.51
C LEU A 285 -1.25 9.47 7.04
N PHE A 286 -1.56 9.74 8.31
CA PHE A 286 -2.86 9.39 8.91
C PHE A 286 -4.01 10.17 8.27
N GLY A 287 -3.91 11.50 8.12
CA GLY A 287 -4.99 12.30 7.53
C GLY A 287 -5.23 11.99 6.04
N GLU A 288 -4.17 11.74 5.26
CA GLU A 288 -4.26 11.33 3.86
C GLU A 288 -4.86 9.92 3.67
N SER A 289 -4.62 8.99 4.60
CA SER A 289 -5.15 7.62 4.54
C SER A 289 -6.52 7.44 5.22
N LYS A 290 -6.91 8.33 6.15
CA LYS A 290 -8.08 8.21 7.02
C LYS A 290 -9.35 7.73 6.30
N SER A 291 -9.75 8.37 5.21
CA SER A 291 -11.00 7.98 4.53
C SER A 291 -10.89 6.75 3.61
N ILE A 292 -9.68 6.25 3.38
CA ILE A 292 -9.42 4.94 2.76
C ILE A 292 -9.49 3.85 3.84
N LEU A 293 -8.88 4.08 5.01
CA LEU A 293 -8.97 3.17 6.17
C LEU A 293 -10.43 3.02 6.65
N ASN A 294 -11.20 4.11 6.71
CA ASN A 294 -12.64 4.04 7.03
C ASN A 294 -13.45 3.21 6.01
N ASN A 295 -13.00 3.08 4.75
CA ASN A 295 -13.63 2.21 3.76
C ASN A 295 -13.26 0.72 3.96
N PHE A 296 -12.12 0.45 4.60
CA PHE A 296 -11.66 -0.90 4.94
C PHE A 296 -12.40 -1.44 6.18
N GLU A 297 -12.44 -0.65 7.26
CA GLU A 297 -13.13 -0.99 8.50
C GLU A 297 -14.62 -1.26 8.27
N LYS A 298 -15.32 -0.35 7.57
CA LYS A 298 -16.76 -0.50 7.28
C LYS A 298 -17.08 -1.80 6.54
N SER A 299 -16.23 -2.20 5.60
CA SER A 299 -16.39 -3.48 4.92
C SER A 299 -16.31 -4.64 5.93
N GLN A 300 -15.26 -4.70 6.78
CA GLN A 300 -15.08 -5.78 7.76
C GLN A 300 -16.31 -5.96 8.69
N PHE A 301 -16.89 -4.86 9.15
CA PHE A 301 -18.10 -4.90 9.99
C PHE A 301 -19.36 -5.32 9.22
N GLU A 302 -19.55 -4.83 7.99
CA GLU A 302 -20.71 -5.19 7.14
C GLU A 302 -20.75 -6.71 6.85
N GLU A 303 -19.60 -7.35 6.62
CA GLU A 303 -19.57 -8.78 6.28
C GLU A 303 -19.67 -9.70 7.52
N THR A 304 -19.09 -9.31 8.67
CA THR A 304 -19.23 -10.06 9.93
C THR A 304 -20.70 -10.21 10.34
N TYR A 305 -21.51 -9.18 10.10
CA TYR A 305 -22.95 -9.19 10.34
C TYR A 305 -23.71 -10.16 9.41
N ILE A 306 -23.29 -10.27 8.14
CA ILE A 306 -23.88 -11.18 7.14
C ILE A 306 -23.51 -12.64 7.45
N ASP A 307 -22.27 -12.92 7.86
CA ASP A 307 -21.84 -14.29 8.19
C ASP A 307 -22.49 -14.80 9.48
N THR A 308 -22.69 -13.92 10.46
CA THR A 308 -23.44 -14.23 11.69
C THR A 308 -24.91 -14.55 11.38
N THR A 309 -25.57 -13.77 10.53
CA THR A 309 -26.98 -14.01 10.16
C THR A 309 -27.16 -15.29 9.34
N ARG A 310 -26.23 -15.62 8.43
CA ARG A 310 -26.21 -16.91 7.69
C ARG A 310 -26.05 -18.12 8.60
N LYS A 311 -25.21 -18.04 9.64
CA LYS A 311 -25.05 -19.13 10.62
C LYS A 311 -26.33 -19.33 11.42
N THR A 312 -27.01 -18.25 11.84
CA THR A 312 -28.30 -18.36 12.55
C THR A 312 -29.45 -18.89 11.71
N SER A 313 -29.48 -18.63 10.39
CA SER A 313 -30.52 -19.19 9.51
C SER A 313 -30.35 -20.69 9.25
N ASN A 314 -29.11 -21.19 9.21
CA ASN A 314 -28.85 -22.62 9.00
C ASN A 314 -29.00 -23.47 10.29
N SER A 315 -28.94 -22.87 11.48
CA SER A 315 -29.20 -23.57 12.75
C SER A 315 -30.69 -23.67 13.12
N GLY A 316 -31.60 -23.05 12.35
CA GLY A 316 -33.04 -23.06 12.62
C GLY A 316 -33.82 -24.22 11.98
N GLY A 317 -33.19 -25.01 11.10
CA GLY A 317 -33.84 -26.03 10.28
C GLY A 317 -33.53 -27.46 10.68
N ASN A 318 -33.75 -27.84 11.95
CA ASN A 318 -33.88 -29.24 12.39
C ASN A 318 -34.48 -29.30 13.81
N LYS A 319 -35.82 -29.34 13.88
CA LYS A 319 -36.62 -29.84 15.00
C LYS A 319 -37.88 -30.49 14.45
#